data_AF-A0A0A9D212-F1
#
_entry.id   AF-A0A0A9D212-F1
#
_cell.length_a   1.000
_cell.length_b   1.000
_cell.length_c   1.000
_cell.angle_alpha   90.00
_cell.angle_beta   90.00
_cell.angle_gamma   90.00
#
_symmetry.space_group_name_H-M   'P 1'
#
loop_
_entity.id
_entity.type
_entity.pdbx_description
1 polymer ?
#
loop_
_entity_poly.entity_id
_entity_poly.type
_entity_poly.pdbx_seq_one_letter_code
_entity_poly.pdbx_strand_id
1 'polypeptide(L)'
;MTVTREISRAFLISKVIHAIAACWLREDAGQTIWIQQDNARTHVALDDEAFALAVAQSNLDIRIMNQPPNSPNMNVLDLCFFVSL
;
A
#
# COMPACT_ATOMS: atom_id res chain seq x y z
N MET A 1 -12.89 -15.96 -6.90
CA MET A 1 -12.25 -15.76 -5.58
C MET A 1 -12.58 -14.37 -5.12
N THR A 2 -13.04 -14.20 -3.87
CA THR A 2 -13.29 -12.88 -3.29
C THR A 2 -12.04 -12.43 -2.56
N VAL A 3 -11.57 -11.22 -2.83
CA VAL A 3 -10.47 -10.62 -2.08
C VAL A 3 -10.97 -10.33 -0.66
N THR A 4 -10.29 -10.86 0.36
CA THR A 4 -10.57 -10.56 1.77
C THR A 4 -9.47 -9.68 2.34
N ARG A 5 -9.70 -9.09 3.52
CA ARG A 5 -8.68 -8.29 4.20
C ARG A 5 -7.40 -9.07 4.51
N GLU A 6 -7.56 -10.34 4.86
CA GLU A 6 -6.45 -11.25 5.14
C GLU A 6 -5.62 -11.52 3.88
N ILE A 7 -6.28 -11.69 2.73
CA ILE A 7 -5.61 -11.84 1.43
C ILE A 7 -4.89 -10.55 1.05
N SER A 8 -5.55 -9.39 1.18
CA SER A 8 -4.94 -8.08 0.92
C SER A 8 -3.69 -7.85 1.78
N ARG A 9 -3.78 -8.14 3.09
CA ARG A 9 -2.66 -8.04 4.02
C ARG A 9 -1.52 -8.96 3.63
N ALA A 10 -1.80 -10.23 3.34
CA ALA A 10 -0.78 -11.17 2.91
C ALA A 10 -0.07 -10.71 1.64
N PHE A 11 -0.80 -10.12 0.69
CA PHE A 11 -0.23 -9.57 -0.54
C PHE A 11 0.64 -8.33 -0.27
N LEU A 12 0.18 -7.39 0.57
CA LEU A 12 0.96 -6.22 0.95
C LEU A 12 2.30 -6.62 1.58
N ILE A 13 2.27 -7.56 2.52
CA ILE A 13 3.45 -8.02 3.24
C ILE A 13 4.40 -8.81 2.33
N SER A 14 3.89 -9.86 1.66
CA SER A 14 4.74 -10.82 0.95
C SER A 14 5.16 -10.36 -0.44
N LYS A 15 4.45 -9.39 -1.05
CA LYS A 15 4.71 -8.92 -2.41
C LYS A 15 5.08 -7.45 -2.44
N VAL A 16 4.22 -6.58 -1.91
CA VAL A 16 4.37 -5.13 -2.11
C VAL A 16 5.55 -4.56 -1.32
N ILE A 17 5.62 -4.79 -0.01
CA ILE A 17 6.76 -4.34 0.81
C ILE A 17 8.08 -4.88 0.26
N HIS A 18 8.10 -6.16 -0.12
CA HIS A 18 9.28 -6.78 -0.70
C HIS A 18 9.73 -6.12 -2.01
N ALA A 19 8.79 -5.85 -2.92
CA ALA A 19 9.09 -5.18 -4.18
C ALA A 19 9.56 -3.74 -3.97
N ILE A 20 8.93 -3.00 -3.05
CA ILE A 20 9.37 -1.65 -2.66
C ILE A 20 10.81 -1.71 -2.17
N ALA A 21 11.14 -2.60 -1.21
CA ALA A 21 12.50 -2.72 -0.69
C ALA A 21 13.54 -3.07 -1.76
N ALA A 22 13.17 -3.85 -2.77
CA ALA A 22 14.07 -4.22 -3.87
C ALA A 22 14.27 -3.08 -4.90
N CYS A 23 13.27 -2.21 -5.07
CA CYS A 23 13.27 -1.17 -6.12
C CYS A 23 13.48 0.25 -5.60
N TRP A 24 13.41 0.48 -4.29
CA TRP A 24 13.53 1.83 -3.71
C TRP A 24 14.92 2.39 -3.96
N LEU A 25 14.98 3.60 -4.52
CA LEU A 25 16.24 4.22 -4.87
C LEU A 25 17.01 4.63 -3.62
N ARG A 26 18.34 4.47 -3.68
CA ARG A 26 19.22 4.83 -2.56
C ARG A 26 19.23 6.33 -2.28
N GLU A 27 19.00 7.16 -3.28
CA GLU A 27 18.88 8.62 -3.13
C GLU A 27 17.64 9.05 -2.32
N ASP A 28 16.59 8.22 -2.33
CA ASP A 28 15.36 8.43 -1.56
C ASP A 28 15.38 7.68 -0.23
N ALA A 29 16.55 7.18 0.20
CA ALA A 29 16.69 6.51 1.48
C ALA A 29 16.31 7.46 2.63
N GLY A 30 15.51 6.96 3.58
CA GLY A 30 15.02 7.73 4.72
C GLY A 30 13.77 8.56 4.46
N GLN A 31 13.24 8.59 3.23
CA GLN A 31 11.93 9.19 2.97
C GLN A 31 10.79 8.25 3.36
N THR A 32 9.66 8.83 3.79
CA THR A 32 8.43 8.07 4.07
C THR A 32 7.75 7.67 2.76
N ILE A 33 7.45 6.38 2.63
CA ILE A 33 6.74 5.79 1.49
C ILE A 33 5.26 5.66 1.87
N TRP A 34 4.39 6.29 1.09
CA TRP A 34 2.94 6.24 1.31
C TRP A 34 2.28 5.26 0.34
N ILE A 35 1.65 4.22 0.89
CA ILE A 35 0.75 3.32 0.15
C ILE A 35 -0.66 3.88 0.30
N GLN A 36 -1.17 4.43 -0.80
CA GLN A 36 -2.55 4.91 -0.86
C GLN A 36 -3.49 3.76 -1.21
N GLN A 37 -4.61 3.65 -0.48
CA GLN A 37 -5.70 2.71 -0.77
C GLN A 37 -7.07 3.41 -0.69
N ASP A 38 -8.08 2.82 -1.34
CA ASP A 38 -9.46 3.29 -1.21
C ASP A 38 -10.10 2.80 0.11
N ASN A 39 -11.38 3.11 0.33
CA ASN A 39 -12.10 2.74 1.56
C ASN A 39 -12.85 1.38 1.45
N ALA A 40 -12.45 0.47 0.55
CA ALA A 40 -13.09 -0.84 0.49
C ALA A 40 -12.87 -1.63 1.80
N ARG A 41 -13.90 -2.38 2.24
CA ARG A 41 -13.86 -3.13 3.52
C ARG A 41 -12.75 -4.18 3.61
N THR A 42 -12.20 -4.55 2.47
CA THR A 42 -11.14 -5.55 2.29
C THR A 42 -9.74 -4.93 2.44
N HIS A 43 -9.63 -3.62 2.64
CA HIS A 43 -8.35 -2.97 2.85
C HIS A 43 -7.83 -3.12 4.27
N VAL A 44 -6.50 -3.02 4.39
CA VAL A 44 -5.79 -3.20 5.65
C VAL A 44 -5.98 -1.95 6.51
N ALA A 45 -6.17 -2.13 7.81
CA ALA A 45 -6.31 -1.00 8.72
C ALA A 45 -4.98 -0.22 8.81
N LEU A 46 -5.05 1.07 9.10
CA LEU A 46 -3.85 1.92 9.21
C LEU A 46 -2.91 1.47 10.33
N ASP A 47 -3.47 0.84 11.37
CA ASP A 47 -2.83 0.36 12.58
C ASP A 47 -2.64 -1.17 12.58
N ASP A 48 -2.65 -1.82 11.42
CA ASP A 48 -2.51 -3.27 11.31
C ASP A 48 -1.14 -3.76 11.82
N GLU A 49 -1.16 -4.52 12.92
CA GLU A 49 0.06 -4.96 13.61
C GLU A 49 0.97 -5.82 12.73
N ALA A 50 0.41 -6.72 11.93
CA ALA A 50 1.18 -7.61 11.06
C ALA A 50 1.84 -6.83 9.91
N PHE A 51 1.16 -5.82 9.36
CA PHE A 51 1.77 -4.88 8.43
C PHE A 51 2.90 -4.08 9.10
N ALA A 52 2.68 -3.52 10.29
CA ALA A 52 3.67 -2.74 11.01
C ALA A 52 4.95 -3.56 11.31
N LEU A 53 4.80 -4.82 11.71
CA LEU A 53 5.92 -5.75 11.93
C LEU A 53 6.72 -6.01 10.63
N ALA A 54 6.03 -6.19 9.51
CA ALA A 54 6.70 -6.40 8.22
C ALA A 54 7.47 -5.15 7.75
N VAL A 55 6.90 -3.96 7.96
CA VAL A 55 7.59 -2.69 7.65
C VAL A 55 8.84 -2.53 8.52
N ALA A 56 8.77 -2.84 9.81
CA ALA A 56 9.93 -2.77 10.71
C ALA A 56 11.08 -3.68 10.27
N GLN A 57 10.80 -4.80 9.59
CA GLN A 57 11.81 -5.70 9.04
C GLN A 57 12.42 -5.22 7.71
N SER A 58 11.77 -4.27 7.02
CA SER A 58 12.20 -3.79 5.70
C SER A 58 13.27 -2.71 5.73
N ASN A 59 13.56 -2.13 6.91
CA ASN A 59 14.40 -0.92 7.08
C ASN A 59 13.91 0.31 6.31
N LEU A 60 12.62 0.36 5.96
CA LEU A 60 11.96 1.51 5.31
C LEU A 60 10.86 2.07 6.21
N ASP A 61 10.54 3.36 6.06
CA ASP A 61 9.36 3.97 6.67
C ASP A 61 8.20 3.89 5.67
N ILE A 62 7.39 2.83 5.74
CA ILE A 62 6.24 2.61 4.85
C ILE A 62 4.96 2.78 5.65
N ARG A 63 4.05 3.62 5.16
CA ARG A 63 2.78 3.93 5.83
C ARG A 63 1.61 3.80 4.87
N ILE A 64 0.47 3.38 5.41
CA ILE A 64 -0.77 3.32 4.66
C ILE A 64 -1.53 4.64 4.82
N MET A 65 -2.20 5.08 3.76
CA MET A 65 -3.12 6.21 3.77
C MET A 65 -4.41 5.81 3.04
N ASN A 66 -5.56 6.12 3.67
CA ASN A 66 -6.85 5.95 3.02
C ASN A 66 -7.24 7.20 2.24
N GLN A 67 -7.89 7.02 1.10
CA GLN A 67 -8.47 8.11 0.35
C GLN A 67 -9.64 8.79 1.07
N PRO A 68 -9.87 10.09 0.82
CA PRO A 68 -11.12 10.72 1.23
C PRO A 68 -12.33 9.99 0.62
N PRO A 69 -13.46 9.88 1.34
CA PRO A 69 -14.67 9.23 0.82
C PRO A 69 -15.14 9.85 -0.51
N ASN A 70 -15.65 9.02 -1.43
CA ASN A 70 -16.20 9.44 -2.74
C ASN A 70 -15.25 10.29 -3.60
N SER A 71 -13.95 10.05 -3.52
CA SER A 71 -12.93 10.80 -4.28
C SER A 71 -12.23 9.94 -5.34
N PRO A 72 -12.95 9.43 -6.37
CA PRO A 72 -12.36 8.61 -7.43
C PRO A 72 -11.27 9.36 -8.21
N ASN A 73 -11.34 10.71 -8.19
CA ASN A 73 -10.33 11.57 -8.80
C ASN A 73 -9.04 11.74 -7.98
N MET A 74 -8.83 10.94 -6.93
CA MET A 74 -7.61 11.00 -6.10
C MET A 74 -6.79 9.71 -6.17
N ASN A 75 -7.19 8.73 -6.98
CA ASN A 75 -6.42 7.50 -7.24
C ASN A 75 -5.76 7.56 -8.61
N VAL A 76 -4.43 7.57 -8.67
CA VAL A 76 -3.72 7.49 -9.96
C VAL A 76 -4.01 6.17 -10.70
N LEU A 77 -4.32 5.10 -9.96
CA LEU A 77 -4.69 3.82 -10.57
C LEU A 77 -6.03 3.93 -11.30
N ASP A 78 -7.04 4.55 -10.68
CA ASP A 78 -8.38 4.70 -11.28
C ASP A 78 -8.46 5.84 -12.30
N LEU A 79 -7.59 6.85 -12.20
CA LEU A 79 -7.58 8.01 -13.11
C LEU A 79 -6.67 7.86 -14.33
N CYS A 80 -5.61 7.08 -14.20
CA CYS A 80 -4.62 6.94 -15.26
C CYS A 80 -4.47 5.48 -15.65
N PHE A 81 -4.04 4.60 -14.73
CA PHE A 81 -3.58 3.26 -15.12
C PHE A 81 -4.70 2.35 -15.65
N PHE A 82 -5.88 2.31 -15.01
CA PHE A 82 -6.98 1.45 -15.44
C PHE A 82 -7.85 2.04 -16.55
N VAL A 83 -7.68 3.34 -16.85
CA VAL A 83 -8.40 4.08 -17.89
C VAL A 83 -7.52 4.43 -19.09
N SER A 84 -6.21 4.17 -19.02
CA SER A 84 -5.34 4.23 -20.20
C SER A 84 -5.54 2.97 -21.05
N LEU A 85 -6.04 3.20 -22.26
CA LEU A 85 -6.25 2.21 -23.33
C LEU A 85 -4.95 1.56 -23.79
#